data_AF-A0A4R2H8Z4-F1
#
_entry.id   AF-A0A4R2H8Z4-F1
#
_cell.length_a   1.000
_cell.length_b   1.000
_cell.length_c   1.000
_cell.angle_alpha   90.00
_cell.angle_beta   90.00
_cell.angle_gamma   90.00
#
_symmetry.space_group_name_H-M   'P 1'
#
loop_
_entity.id
_entity.type
_entity.pdbx_description
1 polymer ?
#
loop_
_entity_poly.entity_id
_entity_poly.type
_entity_poly.pdbx_seq_one_letter_code
_entity_poly.pdbx_strand_id
1 'polypeptide(L)'
;MSTFLIDVRRDEVGKATEFWASALGVETATPSGEPQFTRLENAVPGYVTAVQSVDDEPRYHLDIETDDVAAEVARLVGLGAVEVSSWQGCHTLRAPGGHLLCVIPVHSTPEYFAERATTWNS
;
A
#
# COMPACT_ATOMS: atom_id res chain seq x y z
N MET A 1 6.52 -2.54 6.31
CA MET A 1 5.16 -2.67 5.74
C MET A 1 4.28 -1.69 6.47
N SER A 2 3.48 -0.89 5.76
CA SER A 2 2.69 0.20 6.33
C SER A 2 1.21 0.17 5.93
N THR A 3 0.89 -0.38 4.76
CA THR A 3 -0.46 -0.26 4.17
C THR A 3 -0.97 -1.59 3.61
N PHE A 4 -2.27 -1.86 3.79
CA PHE A 4 -3.04 -2.87 3.06
C PHE A 4 -3.97 -2.20 2.05
N LEU A 5 -3.83 -2.57 0.78
CA LEU A 5 -4.64 -2.01 -0.30
C LEU A 5 -5.63 -3.04 -0.81
N ILE A 6 -6.85 -2.57 -1.03
CA ILE A 6 -7.93 -3.28 -1.71
C ILE A 6 -8.08 -2.62 -3.08
N ASP A 7 -7.45 -3.19 -4.10
CA ASP A 7 -7.49 -2.68 -5.46
C ASP A 7 -8.83 -3.04 -6.10
N VAL A 8 -9.54 -2.03 -6.57
CA VAL A 8 -10.87 -2.16 -7.16
C VAL A 8 -10.92 -1.39 -8.47
N ARG A 9 -11.59 -1.96 -9.46
CA ARG A 9 -11.85 -1.28 -10.73
C ARG A 9 -12.59 0.03 -10.49
N ARG A 10 -12.24 1.08 -11.25
CA ARG A 10 -12.75 2.44 -11.05
C ARG A 10 -14.27 2.55 -10.94
N ASP A 11 -15.02 1.72 -11.67
CA ASP A 11 -16.48 1.72 -11.74
C ASP A 11 -17.15 1.03 -10.54
N GLU A 12 -16.40 0.28 -9.74
CA GLU A 12 -16.92 -0.49 -8.59
C GLU A 12 -16.46 0.06 -7.23
N VAL A 13 -15.63 1.12 -7.20
CA VAL A 13 -15.08 1.72 -5.97
C VAL A 13 -16.16 2.06 -4.95
N GLY A 14 -17.26 2.70 -5.38
CA GLY A 14 -18.33 3.10 -4.46
C GLY A 14 -18.97 1.92 -3.73
N LYS A 15 -19.28 0.85 -4.47
CA LYS A 15 -19.87 -0.39 -3.90
C LYS A 15 -18.88 -1.13 -3.01
N ALA A 16 -17.61 -1.19 -3.41
CA ALA A 16 -16.57 -1.85 -2.62
C ALA A 16 -16.32 -1.09 -1.31
N THR A 17 -16.24 0.24 -1.34
CA THR A 17 -16.12 1.07 -0.15
C THR A 17 -17.28 0.84 0.81
N GLU A 18 -18.53 0.87 0.33
CA GLU A 18 -19.71 0.62 1.16
C GLU A 18 -19.66 -0.77 1.81
N PHE A 19 -19.30 -1.79 1.02
CA PHE A 19 -19.15 -3.15 1.51
C PHE A 19 -18.08 -3.24 2.61
N TRP A 20 -16.87 -2.74 2.38
CA TRP A 20 -15.76 -2.89 3.32
C TRP A 20 -15.93 -2.06 4.59
N ALA A 21 -16.45 -0.84 4.47
CA ALA A 21 -16.80 -0.02 5.62
C ALA A 21 -17.83 -0.74 6.50
N SER A 22 -18.87 -1.32 5.90
CA SER A 22 -19.92 -2.05 6.61
C SER A 22 -19.42 -3.37 7.21
N ALA A 23 -18.62 -4.12 6.44
CA ALA A 23 -18.10 -5.43 6.86
C ALA A 23 -17.13 -5.32 8.04
N LEU A 24 -16.33 -4.25 8.08
CA LEU A 24 -15.35 -4.00 9.13
C LEU A 24 -15.87 -3.09 10.24
N GLY A 25 -17.03 -2.44 10.04
CA GLY A 25 -17.64 -1.54 11.02
C GLY A 25 -16.84 -0.27 11.24
N VAL A 26 -16.26 0.30 10.17
CA VAL A 26 -15.35 1.44 10.23
C VAL A 26 -15.85 2.64 9.42
N GLU A 27 -15.40 3.82 9.83
CA GLU A 27 -15.60 5.05 9.05
C GLU A 27 -14.66 5.10 7.85
N THR A 28 -15.00 5.95 6.88
CA THR A 28 -14.20 6.15 5.66
C THR A 28 -13.74 7.58 5.51
N ALA A 29 -12.53 7.79 5.00
CA ALA A 29 -12.02 9.11 4.65
C ALA A 29 -11.29 9.09 3.30
N THR A 30 -11.49 10.13 2.49
CA THR A 30 -10.71 10.35 1.27
C THR A 30 -9.56 11.31 1.58
N PRO A 31 -8.29 10.92 1.44
CA PRO A 31 -7.17 11.82 1.69
C PRO A 31 -7.15 12.98 0.69
N SER A 32 -6.76 14.17 1.16
CA SER A 32 -6.67 15.36 0.33
C SER A 32 -5.56 15.21 -0.71
N GLY A 33 -5.87 15.45 -1.99
CA GLY A 33 -4.92 15.31 -3.10
C GLY A 33 -4.77 13.89 -3.64
N GLU A 34 -5.45 12.91 -3.04
CA GLU A 34 -5.36 11.49 -3.40
C GLU A 34 -6.76 10.87 -3.62
N PRO A 35 -7.53 11.35 -4.61
CA PRO A 35 -8.91 10.93 -4.85
C PRO A 35 -9.05 9.45 -5.23
N GLN A 36 -7.95 8.81 -5.63
CA GLN A 36 -7.91 7.38 -5.94
C GLN A 36 -7.99 6.48 -4.70
N PHE A 37 -7.82 7.03 -3.49
CA PHE A 37 -7.83 6.26 -2.24
C PHE A 37 -9.05 6.61 -1.37
N THR A 38 -9.67 5.58 -0.80
CA THR A 38 -10.63 5.71 0.30
C THR A 38 -10.13 4.91 1.49
N ARG A 39 -9.67 5.60 2.54
CA ARG A 39 -9.21 4.98 3.79
C ARG A 39 -10.38 4.35 4.53
N LEU A 40 -10.13 3.19 5.11
CA LEU A 40 -10.99 2.47 6.05
C LEU A 40 -10.38 2.68 7.44
N GLU A 41 -10.89 3.65 8.19
CA GLU A 41 -10.22 4.17 9.38
C GLU A 41 -10.11 3.11 10.48
N ASN A 42 -8.87 2.84 10.91
CA ASN A 42 -8.55 1.84 11.94
C ASN A 42 -9.04 0.41 11.64
N ALA A 43 -9.26 0.06 10.37
CA ALA A 43 -9.68 -1.27 9.95
C ALA A 43 -8.71 -2.38 10.37
N VAL A 44 -7.40 -2.11 10.29
CA VAL A 44 -6.35 -3.02 10.76
C VAL A 44 -5.44 -2.28 11.74
N PRO A 45 -5.33 -2.72 13.01
CA PRO A 45 -4.48 -2.05 13.99
C PRO A 45 -3.03 -1.95 13.53
N GLY A 46 -2.50 -0.73 13.49
CA GLY A 46 -1.12 -0.46 13.12
C GLY A 46 -0.84 -0.48 11.61
N TYR A 47 -1.86 -0.46 10.76
CA TYR A 47 -1.69 -0.33 9.32
C TYR A 47 -2.73 0.61 8.74
N VAL A 48 -2.32 1.39 7.74
CA VAL A 48 -3.29 2.08 6.90
C VAL A 48 -4.00 1.01 6.05
N THR A 49 -5.31 1.11 5.93
CA THR A 49 -6.11 0.23 5.07
C THR A 49 -6.94 1.11 4.15
N ALA A 50 -6.90 0.84 2.84
CA ALA A 50 -7.63 1.65 1.89
C ALA A 50 -8.16 0.85 0.70
N VAL A 51 -9.29 1.28 0.18
CA VAL A 51 -9.75 0.93 -1.17
C VAL A 51 -9.04 1.83 -2.16
N GLN A 52 -8.39 1.25 -3.16
CA GLN A 52 -7.69 1.95 -4.23
C GLN A 52 -8.41 1.75 -5.57
N SER A 53 -8.68 2.85 -6.26
CA SER A 53 -9.22 2.86 -7.63
C SER A 53 -8.10 2.57 -8.64
N VAL A 54 -8.23 1.49 -9.43
CA VAL A 54 -7.23 1.06 -10.42
C VAL A 54 -7.86 0.76 -11.80
N ASP A 55 -7.02 0.73 -12.84
CA ASP A 55 -7.37 0.29 -14.21
C ASP A 55 -7.05 -1.19 -14.49
N ASP A 56 -6.82 -1.98 -13.45
CA ASP A 56 -6.38 -3.37 -13.54
C ASP A 56 -7.38 -4.31 -12.84
N GLU A 57 -7.10 -5.60 -12.85
CA GLU A 57 -7.90 -6.60 -12.15
C GLU A 57 -7.90 -6.38 -10.62
N PRO A 58 -9.06 -6.55 -9.95
CA PRO A 58 -9.15 -6.44 -8.51
C PRO A 58 -8.20 -7.41 -7.80
N ARG A 59 -7.52 -6.92 -6.77
CA ARG A 59 -6.56 -7.69 -5.98
C ARG A 59 -6.32 -7.01 -4.63
N TYR A 60 -5.47 -7.64 -3.83
CA TYR A 60 -4.88 -6.99 -2.66
C TYR A 60 -3.39 -6.85 -2.88
N HIS A 61 -2.81 -5.79 -2.35
CA HIS A 61 -1.37 -5.65 -2.24
C HIS A 61 -0.97 -4.96 -0.95
N LEU A 62 0.34 -4.97 -0.69
CA LEU A 62 0.95 -4.39 0.49
C LEU A 62 1.88 -3.26 0.07
N ASP A 63 1.94 -2.22 0.90
CA ASP A 63 2.98 -1.21 0.78
C ASP A 63 4.10 -1.46 1.79
N ILE A 64 5.33 -1.44 1.29
CA ILE A 64 6.55 -1.34 2.08
C ILE A 64 7.01 0.10 2.05
N GLU A 65 6.77 0.80 3.15
CA GLU A 65 7.30 2.14 3.42
C GLU A 65 8.78 2.09 3.75
N THR A 66 9.55 3.02 3.18
CA THR A 66 10.99 3.14 3.38
C THR A 66 11.46 4.59 3.25
N ASP A 67 12.56 4.90 3.93
CA ASP A 67 13.31 6.15 3.83
C ASP A 67 14.27 6.18 2.62
N ASP A 68 14.56 5.03 2.01
CA ASP A 68 15.32 4.91 0.76
C ASP A 68 14.67 3.90 -0.20
N VAL A 69 13.79 4.42 -1.07
CA VAL A 69 13.04 3.62 -2.05
C VAL A 69 13.98 2.86 -2.98
N ALA A 70 15.06 3.48 -3.45
CA ALA A 70 15.96 2.85 -4.41
C ALA A 70 16.73 1.69 -3.74
N ALA A 71 17.21 1.88 -2.52
CA ALA A 71 17.88 0.84 -1.76
C ALA A 71 16.95 -0.32 -1.42
N GLU A 72 15.70 -0.04 -1.02
CA GLU A 72 14.74 -1.07 -0.67
C GLU A 72 14.28 -1.87 -1.91
N VAL A 73 14.04 -1.22 -3.04
CA VAL A 73 13.78 -1.91 -4.32
C VAL A 73 14.96 -2.82 -4.67
N ALA A 74 16.20 -2.33 -4.60
CA ALA A 74 17.38 -3.13 -4.89
C ALA A 74 17.50 -4.34 -3.95
N ARG A 75 17.24 -4.14 -2.65
CA ARG A 75 17.25 -5.21 -1.64
C ARG A 75 16.20 -6.29 -1.97
N LEU A 76 14.98 -5.89 -2.28
CA LEU A 76 13.87 -6.81 -2.60
C LEU A 76 14.10 -7.54 -3.92
N VAL A 77 14.65 -6.88 -4.93
CA VAL A 77 15.07 -7.52 -6.19
C VAL A 77 16.18 -8.53 -5.93
N GLY A 78 17.14 -8.21 -5.06
CA GLY A 78 18.17 -9.15 -4.59
C GLY A 78 17.61 -10.40 -3.91
N LEU A 79 16.41 -10.32 -3.32
CA LEU A 79 15.66 -11.45 -2.75
C LEU A 79 14.80 -12.21 -3.77
N GLY A 80 14.80 -11.80 -5.05
CA GLY A 80 14.08 -12.45 -6.13
C GLY A 80 12.77 -11.79 -6.54
N ALA A 81 12.47 -10.58 -6.04
CA ALA A 81 11.37 -9.79 -6.59
C ALA A 81 11.72 -9.25 -8.00
N VAL A 82 10.70 -8.99 -8.81
CA VAL A 82 10.86 -8.40 -10.15
C VAL A 82 10.08 -7.10 -10.21
N GLU A 83 10.71 -6.01 -10.64
CA GLU A 83 10.03 -4.74 -10.84
C GLU A 83 9.07 -4.81 -12.03
N VAL A 84 7.82 -4.38 -11.82
CA VAL A 84 6.74 -4.42 -12.81
C VAL A 84 6.47 -3.03 -13.37
N SER A 85 6.47 -2.02 -12.52
CA SER A 85 6.22 -0.62 -12.90
C SER A 85 6.71 0.34 -11.84
N SER A 86 6.94 1.60 -12.23
CA SER A 86 7.23 2.70 -11.30
C SER A 86 6.46 3.95 -11.68
N TRP A 87 5.94 4.66 -10.68
CA TRP A 87 5.15 5.88 -10.87
C TRP A 87 5.26 6.80 -9.64
N GLN A 88 5.62 8.06 -9.88
CA GLN A 88 5.71 9.11 -8.84
C GLN A 88 6.52 8.72 -7.57
N GLY A 89 7.58 7.92 -7.73
CA GLY A 89 8.40 7.47 -6.60
C GLY A 89 7.87 6.24 -5.86
N CYS A 90 6.73 5.68 -6.30
CA CYS A 90 6.25 4.37 -5.88
C CYS A 90 6.66 3.31 -6.91
N HIS A 91 7.17 2.17 -6.44
CA HIS A 91 7.62 1.07 -7.30
C HIS A 91 6.81 -0.19 -7.02
N THR A 92 6.13 -0.73 -8.04
CA THR A 92 5.41 -1.99 -7.94
C THR A 92 6.35 -3.15 -8.28
N LEU A 93 6.51 -4.07 -7.33
CA LEU A 93 7.28 -5.29 -7.49
C LEU A 93 6.37 -6.51 -7.46
N ARG A 94 6.78 -7.57 -8.16
CA ARG A 94 6.21 -8.91 -8.05
C ARG A 94 7.14 -9.79 -7.22
N ALA A 95 6.67 -10.23 -6.07
CA ALA A 95 7.41 -11.14 -5.21
C ALA A 95 7.47 -12.56 -5.79
N PRO A 96 8.43 -13.40 -5.36
CA PRO A 96 8.36 -14.84 -5.58
C PRO A 96 7.00 -15.40 -5.16
N GLY A 97 6.35 -16.15 -6.06
CA GLY A 97 4.98 -16.64 -5.87
C GLY A 97 3.88 -15.76 -6.49
N GLY A 98 4.23 -14.58 -7.02
CA GLY A 98 3.37 -13.83 -7.96
C GLY A 98 2.56 -12.67 -7.37
N HIS A 99 2.57 -12.48 -6.05
CA HIS A 99 1.90 -11.35 -5.39
C HIS A 99 2.57 -10.03 -5.73
N LEU A 100 1.78 -8.96 -5.79
CA LEU A 100 2.29 -7.60 -5.97
C LEU A 100 2.46 -6.92 -4.61
N LEU A 101 3.41 -6.01 -4.57
CA LEU A 101 3.63 -5.06 -3.48
C LEU A 101 4.16 -3.75 -4.06
N CYS A 102 3.96 -2.65 -3.35
CA CYS A 102 4.61 -1.39 -3.69
C CYS A 102 5.71 -1.04 -2.66
N VAL A 103 6.78 -0.43 -3.14
CA VAL A 103 7.77 0.27 -2.30
C VAL A 103 7.48 1.75 -2.40
N ILE A 104 7.23 2.40 -1.26
CA ILE A 104 6.77 3.79 -1.20
C ILE A 104 7.63 4.63 -0.23
N PRO A 105 7.74 5.95 -0.44
CA PRO A 105 8.41 6.82 0.52
C PRO A 105 7.65 6.91 1.85
N VAL A 106 8.34 7.39 2.89
CA VAL A 106 7.76 7.64 4.22
C VAL A 106 6.54 8.56 4.13
N HIS A 107 5.43 8.13 4.72
CA HIS A 107 4.17 8.86 4.91
C HIS A 107 3.65 8.82 6.36
N SER A 108 4.20 7.92 7.18
CA SER A 108 3.97 7.83 8.63
C SER A 108 4.66 8.97 9.39
N THR A 109 4.29 9.17 10.67
CA THR A 109 5.08 10.09 11.51
C THR A 109 6.48 9.53 11.76
N PRO A 110 7.50 10.39 11.94
CA PRO A 110 8.87 9.93 12.18
C PRO A 110 9.00 8.96 13.37
N GLU A 111 8.27 9.20 14.46
CA GLU A 111 8.29 8.35 15.65
C GLU A 111 7.68 6.98 15.36
N TYR A 112 6.56 6.97 14.63
CA TYR A 112 5.88 5.73 14.27
C TYR A 112 6.74 4.86 13.35
N PHE A 113 7.36 5.49 12.35
CA PHE A 113 8.27 4.83 11.42
C PHE A 113 9.50 4.29 12.17
N ALA A 114 10.15 5.11 13.00
CA ALA A 114 11.34 4.71 13.75
C ALA A 114 11.09 3.53 14.71
N GLU A 115 9.90 3.46 15.34
CA GLU A 115 9.55 2.35 16.24
C GLU A 115 9.29 1.01 15.53
N ARG A 116 8.86 1.03 14.27
CA ARG A 116 8.32 -0.15 13.57
C ARG A 116 9.13 -0.58 12.35
N ALA A 117 9.92 0.33 11.77
CA ALA A 117 10.78 0.00 10.65
C ALA A 117 11.89 -0.96 11.08
N THR A 118 12.22 -1.90 10.19
CA THR A 118 13.40 -2.75 10.37
C THR A 118 14.62 -2.02 9.80
N THR A 119 15.66 -1.84 10.61
CA THR A 119 16.93 -1.31 10.12
C THR A 119 17.72 -2.39 9.41
N TRP A 120 18.06 -2.14 8.14
CA TRP A 120 18.92 -3.00 7.36
C TRP A 120 20.34 -2.45 7.39
N ASN A 121 21.28 -3.21 7.96
CA ASN A 121 22.69 -2.86 7.86
C ASN A 121 23.17 -3.26 6.46
N SER A 122 23.78 -2.31 5.75
CA SER A 122 24.54 -2.55 4.52
C SER A 122 25.82 -3.34 4.78
#